data_AF-A0A378QXD6-F1
#
_entry.id   AF-A0A378QXD6-F1
#
_cell.length_a   1.000
_cell.length_b   1.000
_cell.length_c   1.000
_cell.angle_alpha   90.00
_cell.angle_beta   90.00
_cell.angle_gamma   90.00
#
_symmetry.space_group_name_H-M   'P 1'
#
loop_
_entity.id
_entity.type
_entity.pdbx_description
1 polymer ?
#
loop_
_entity_poly.entity_id
_entity_poly.type
_entity_poly.pdbx_seq_one_letter_code
_entity_poly.pdbx_strand_id
1 'polypeptide(L)'
;MLVKFFKQGLKGGGNTSSKSVKDYLLDNRANQGVARIIRGDEMHTSRQIDLLDYANASSTYTSGCLSFDESENLDEKQKQELMVSFEEALLPNFDATRYACYWVEHTDKGRLELNFVFAKIDLQTGKHLDVYQQRRDVARLNYWKEIQLQKHGLSDPNAPKHERDFLITPFKKPDGSTPHDKFKQQKEEIHQYISGSITKGDVTNASDVKR
;
A
#
# COMPACT_ATOMS: atom_id res chain seq x y z
N MET A 1 -14.50 0.30 -8.05
CA MET A 1 -13.25 0.91 -7.54
C MET A 1 -13.11 0.77 -6.01
N LEU A 2 -11.94 0.36 -5.52
CA LEU A 2 -11.52 0.34 -4.11
C LEU A 2 -10.44 1.41 -3.85
N VAL A 3 -10.50 2.07 -2.69
CA VAL A 3 -9.45 2.97 -2.20
C VAL A 3 -8.70 2.28 -1.07
N LYS A 4 -7.39 2.09 -1.21
CA LYS A 4 -6.58 1.40 -0.20
C LYS A 4 -5.33 2.20 0.15
N PHE A 5 -5.12 2.44 1.44
CA PHE A 5 -3.87 2.98 1.96
C PHE A 5 -2.96 1.86 2.46
N PHE A 6 -1.66 2.00 2.23
CA PHE A 6 -0.66 1.05 2.68
C PHE A 6 -0.04 1.51 4.01
N LYS A 7 0.26 0.54 4.89
CA LYS A 7 0.93 0.78 6.17
C LYS A 7 2.46 0.87 5.97
N GLN A 8 2.90 1.80 5.14
CA GLN A 8 4.31 2.05 4.84
C GLN A 8 4.66 3.50 5.14
N GLY A 9 5.95 3.87 5.12
CA GLY A 9 6.35 5.25 5.41
C GLY A 9 6.22 5.65 6.89
N LEU A 10 6.13 4.67 7.80
CA LEU A 10 6.06 4.85 9.26
C LEU A 10 7.29 4.20 9.92
N LYS A 11 7.98 4.93 10.80
CA LYS A 11 9.05 4.32 11.61
C LYS A 11 8.48 3.20 12.48
N GLY A 12 9.04 1.99 12.34
CA GLY A 12 8.58 0.78 13.06
C GLY A 12 7.35 0.08 12.46
N GLY A 13 6.73 0.64 11.42
CA GLY A 13 5.57 0.05 10.73
C GLY A 13 5.85 -0.43 9.31
N GLY A 14 7.03 -0.11 8.75
CA GLY A 14 7.36 -0.38 7.36
C GLY A 14 8.62 0.36 6.90
N ASN A 15 8.89 0.38 5.59
CA ASN A 15 10.03 1.08 5.02
C ASN A 15 9.75 2.59 4.89
N THR A 16 10.67 3.45 5.34
CA THR A 16 10.58 4.92 5.28
C THR A 16 11.31 5.54 4.09
N SER A 17 12.14 4.76 3.39
CA SER A 17 12.97 5.23 2.28
C SER A 17 12.18 5.37 0.98
N SER A 18 12.48 6.43 0.22
CA SER A 18 11.96 6.61 -1.14
C SER A 18 12.34 5.46 -2.07
N LYS A 19 13.55 4.91 -1.92
CA LYS A 19 14.05 3.80 -2.74
C LYS A 19 13.13 2.59 -2.67
N SER A 20 12.67 2.23 -1.47
CA SER A 20 11.82 1.04 -1.31
C SER A 20 10.46 1.19 -1.96
N VAL A 21 9.82 2.35 -1.83
CA VAL A 21 8.51 2.57 -2.46
C VAL A 21 8.65 2.70 -3.97
N LYS A 22 9.71 3.35 -4.45
CA LYS A 22 10.03 3.44 -5.87
C LYS A 22 10.30 2.07 -6.49
N ASP A 23 11.17 1.28 -5.88
CA ASP A 23 11.53 -0.05 -6.39
C ASP A 23 10.29 -0.96 -6.41
N TYR A 24 9.44 -0.89 -5.37
CA TYR A 24 8.18 -1.63 -5.37
C TYR A 24 7.24 -1.21 -6.51
N LEU A 25 7.12 0.09 -6.79
CA LEU A 25 6.19 0.61 -7.78
C LEU A 25 6.71 0.49 -9.21
N LEU A 26 8.02 0.60 -9.44
CA LEU A 26 8.56 0.79 -10.79
C LEU A 26 9.53 -0.30 -11.25
N ASP A 27 10.41 -0.83 -10.40
CA ASP A 27 11.60 -1.62 -10.79
C ASP A 27 11.38 -2.64 -11.95
N ASN A 28 11.04 -3.89 -11.65
CA ASN A 28 10.83 -4.90 -12.69
C ASN A 28 9.56 -4.66 -13.53
N ARG A 29 8.58 -3.96 -12.96
CA ARG A 29 7.27 -3.73 -13.59
C ARG A 29 7.34 -2.75 -14.75
N ALA A 30 8.17 -1.71 -14.63
CA ALA A 30 8.37 -0.72 -15.69
C ALA A 30 9.10 -1.36 -16.88
N ASN A 31 10.11 -2.18 -16.60
CA ASN A 31 10.83 -2.93 -17.65
C ASN A 31 9.91 -3.91 -18.40
N GLN A 32 8.87 -4.42 -17.73
CA GLN A 32 7.85 -5.28 -18.32
C GLN A 32 6.72 -4.51 -19.02
N GLY A 33 6.73 -3.16 -18.99
CA GLY A 33 5.68 -2.33 -19.57
C GLY A 33 4.34 -2.38 -18.83
N VAL A 34 4.30 -2.97 -17.64
CA VAL A 34 3.09 -3.10 -16.79
C VAL A 34 3.05 -2.09 -15.65
N ALA A 35 4.03 -1.18 -15.59
CA ALA A 35 4.01 -0.01 -14.74
C ALA A 35 4.53 1.24 -15.44
N ARG A 36 3.87 2.38 -15.23
CA ARG A 36 4.35 3.68 -15.72
C ARG A 36 3.91 4.82 -14.82
N ILE A 37 4.77 5.84 -14.70
CA ILE A 37 4.39 7.10 -14.08
C ILE A 37 3.42 7.82 -15.03
N ILE A 38 2.27 8.23 -14.53
CA ILE A 38 1.22 8.89 -15.32
C ILE A 38 0.88 10.30 -14.85
N ARG A 39 1.37 10.70 -13.67
CA ARG A 39 1.18 12.04 -13.09
C ARG A 39 2.21 12.33 -12.00
N GLY A 40 2.59 13.60 -11.87
CA GLY A 40 3.51 14.09 -10.84
C GLY A 40 4.98 13.85 -11.17
N ASP A 41 5.85 14.09 -10.19
CA ASP A 41 7.30 13.97 -10.31
C ASP A 41 7.83 13.02 -9.23
N GLU A 42 8.18 11.80 -9.64
CA GLU A 42 8.74 10.78 -8.77
C GLU A 42 10.06 11.22 -8.16
N MET A 43 10.97 11.78 -8.97
CA MET A 43 12.29 12.19 -8.51
C MET A 43 12.21 13.32 -7.49
N HIS A 44 11.34 14.31 -7.71
CA HIS A 44 11.11 15.37 -6.74
C HIS A 44 10.50 14.82 -5.45
N THR A 45 9.45 14.00 -5.56
CA THR A 45 8.77 13.41 -4.38
C THR A 45 9.71 12.52 -3.57
N SER A 46 10.51 11.67 -4.22
CA SER A 46 11.49 10.81 -3.59
C SER A 46 12.54 11.60 -2.80
N ARG A 47 13.02 12.72 -3.35
CA ARG A 47 13.94 13.62 -2.61
C ARG A 47 13.31 14.19 -1.34
N GLN A 48 12.04 14.58 -1.39
CA GLN A 48 11.33 15.09 -0.21
C GLN A 48 11.17 14.00 0.86
N ILE A 49 10.90 12.77 0.45
CA ILE A 49 10.83 11.60 1.34
C ILE A 49 12.19 11.35 2.00
N ASP A 50 13.28 11.38 1.23
CA ASP A 50 14.64 11.17 1.75
C ASP A 50 15.05 12.27 2.73
N LEU A 51 14.65 13.53 2.49
CA LEU A 51 14.87 14.63 3.44
C LEU A 51 14.18 14.38 4.78
N LEU A 52 12.93 13.90 4.77
CA LEU A 52 12.20 13.55 5.99
C LEU A 52 12.84 12.37 6.72
N ASP A 53 13.31 11.36 5.99
CA ASP A 53 14.00 10.21 6.56
C ASP A 53 15.32 10.62 7.23
N TYR A 54 16.12 11.46 6.54
CA TYR A 54 17.34 12.06 7.07
C TYR A 54 17.08 12.91 8.33
N ALA A 55 16.01 13.70 8.32
CA ALA A 55 15.54 14.48 9.48
C ALA A 55 14.91 13.61 10.59
N ASN A 56 14.95 12.28 10.45
CA ASN A 56 14.44 11.33 11.41
C ASN A 56 12.94 11.45 11.72
N ALA A 57 12.14 11.95 10.78
CA ALA A 57 10.69 12.05 10.94
C ALA A 57 10.06 10.69 11.29
N SER A 58 9.00 10.71 12.10
CA SER A 58 8.26 9.48 12.47
C SER A 58 7.51 8.87 11.28
N SER A 59 7.26 9.67 10.24
CA SER A 59 6.62 9.23 9.01
C SER A 59 7.04 10.11 7.84
N THR A 60 7.39 9.48 6.71
CA THR A 60 8.03 10.15 5.57
C THR A 60 7.11 10.27 4.35
N TYR A 61 6.22 9.30 4.13
CA TYR A 61 5.26 9.33 3.02
C TYR A 61 3.93 8.68 3.37
N THR A 62 2.91 8.98 2.56
CA THR A 62 1.63 8.27 2.50
C THR A 62 1.51 7.62 1.14
N SER A 63 1.22 6.31 1.10
CA SER A 63 1.01 5.60 -0.16
C SER A 63 -0.25 4.75 -0.15
N GLY A 64 -0.72 4.42 -1.34
CA GLY A 64 -1.93 3.64 -1.54
C GLY A 64 -2.23 3.42 -3.01
N CYS A 65 -3.41 2.89 -3.30
CA CYS A 65 -3.90 2.74 -4.66
C CYS A 65 -5.42 2.90 -4.77
N LEU A 66 -5.83 3.33 -5.96
CA LEU A 66 -7.17 3.14 -6.48
C LEU A 66 -7.16 1.87 -7.33
N SER A 67 -7.91 0.84 -6.92
CA SER A 67 -7.98 -0.43 -7.65
C SER A 67 -9.35 -0.58 -8.33
N PHE A 68 -9.33 -0.95 -9.59
CA PHE A 68 -10.53 -1.06 -10.43
C PHE A 68 -10.87 -2.54 -10.69
N ASP A 69 -12.11 -2.80 -11.09
CA ASP A 69 -12.54 -4.12 -11.53
C ASP A 69 -11.85 -4.51 -12.85
N GLU A 70 -11.70 -5.79 -13.14
CA GLU A 70 -11.06 -6.29 -14.37
C GLU A 70 -11.82 -5.88 -15.64
N SER A 71 -13.13 -5.65 -15.53
CA SER A 71 -13.98 -5.19 -16.63
C SER A 71 -13.85 -3.70 -16.96
N GLU A 72 -13.17 -2.93 -16.11
CA GLU A 72 -13.09 -1.48 -16.22
C GLU A 72 -11.97 -1.07 -17.18
N ASN A 73 -12.31 -0.24 -18.16
CA ASN A 73 -11.33 0.36 -19.05
C ASN A 73 -11.46 1.88 -19.01
N LEU A 74 -10.65 2.50 -18.15
CA LEU A 74 -10.58 3.96 -18.04
C LEU A 74 -9.67 4.52 -19.12
N ASP A 75 -10.13 5.56 -19.81
CA ASP A 75 -9.28 6.34 -20.69
C ASP A 75 -8.32 7.25 -19.89
N GLU A 76 -7.32 7.82 -20.57
CA GLU A 76 -6.34 8.69 -19.92
C GLU A 76 -6.96 9.94 -19.27
N LYS A 77 -8.03 10.49 -19.87
CA LYS A 77 -8.69 11.68 -19.33
C LYS A 77 -9.40 11.34 -18.02
N GLN A 78 -10.12 10.22 -17.98
CA GLN A 78 -10.79 9.74 -16.77
C GLN A 78 -9.78 9.43 -15.66
N LYS A 79 -8.63 8.82 -16.00
CA LYS A 79 -7.54 8.61 -15.02
C LYS A 79 -7.07 9.94 -14.44
N GLN A 80 -6.80 10.94 -15.27
CA GLN A 80 -6.37 12.26 -14.80
C GLN A 80 -7.42 12.95 -13.92
N GLU A 81 -8.70 12.91 -14.31
CA GLU A 81 -9.80 13.47 -13.50
C GLU A 81 -9.92 12.77 -12.13
N LEU A 82 -9.79 11.45 -12.09
CA LEU A 82 -9.81 10.68 -10.85
C LEU A 82 -8.62 11.04 -9.95
N MET A 83 -7.40 11.12 -10.50
CA MET A 83 -6.21 11.47 -9.72
C MET A 83 -6.29 12.89 -9.15
N VAL A 84 -6.69 13.88 -9.97
CA VAL A 84 -6.86 15.27 -9.53
C VAL A 84 -7.93 15.37 -8.44
N SER A 85 -9.11 14.81 -8.69
CA SER A 85 -10.20 14.89 -7.69
C SER A 85 -9.89 14.11 -6.42
N PHE A 86 -9.10 13.03 -6.49
CA PHE A 86 -8.61 12.32 -5.31
C PHE A 86 -7.66 13.17 -4.49
N GLU A 87 -6.70 13.85 -5.15
CA GLU A 87 -5.79 14.80 -4.49
C GLU A 87 -6.57 15.89 -3.75
N GLU A 88 -7.57 16.50 -4.40
CA GLU A 88 -8.46 17.51 -3.80
C GLU A 88 -9.28 16.96 -2.62
N ALA A 89 -9.78 15.73 -2.73
CA ALA A 89 -10.51 15.08 -1.64
C ALA A 89 -9.61 14.72 -0.46
N LEU A 90 -8.35 14.39 -0.73
CA LEU A 90 -7.37 14.02 0.29
C LEU A 90 -6.88 15.27 1.05
N LEU A 91 -6.54 16.33 0.32
CA LEU A 91 -6.01 17.59 0.82
C LEU A 91 -6.95 18.77 0.46
N PRO A 92 -8.15 18.86 1.05
CA PRO A 92 -9.14 19.86 0.66
C PRO A 92 -8.66 21.28 0.97
N ASN A 93 -8.85 22.18 0.01
CA ASN A 93 -8.40 23.58 0.07
C ASN A 93 -6.90 23.76 0.31
N PHE A 94 -6.09 22.73 -0.01
CA PHE A 94 -4.65 22.82 0.05
C PHE A 94 -4.09 23.09 -1.35
N ASP A 95 -3.13 23.99 -1.44
CA ASP A 95 -2.53 24.38 -2.72
C ASP A 95 -1.73 23.21 -3.32
N ALA A 96 -2.02 22.86 -4.57
CA ALA A 96 -1.35 21.79 -5.31
C ALA A 96 0.16 22.01 -5.45
N THR A 97 0.64 23.26 -5.35
CA THR A 97 2.09 23.54 -5.38
C THR A 97 2.78 23.31 -4.04
N ARG A 98 2.04 22.98 -2.97
CA ARG A 98 2.58 22.82 -1.60
C ARG A 98 2.82 21.39 -1.18
N TYR A 99 2.47 20.40 -1.99
CA TYR A 99 2.79 19.01 -1.74
C TYR A 99 3.49 18.38 -2.94
N ALA A 100 4.30 17.35 -2.67
CA ALA A 100 4.93 16.54 -3.70
C ALA A 100 4.26 15.17 -3.73
N CYS A 101 3.80 14.76 -4.92
CA CYS A 101 3.28 13.42 -5.15
C CYS A 101 3.57 12.94 -6.57
N TYR A 102 3.44 11.63 -6.74
CA TYR A 102 3.41 11.00 -8.06
C TYR A 102 2.45 9.82 -8.07
N TRP A 103 2.00 9.48 -9.29
CA TRP A 103 1.10 8.39 -9.55
C TRP A 103 1.71 7.40 -10.55
N VAL A 104 1.50 6.12 -10.27
CA VAL A 104 1.96 5.00 -11.09
C VAL A 104 0.77 4.14 -11.46
N GLU A 105 0.55 3.99 -12.76
CA GLU A 105 -0.37 2.99 -13.30
C GLU A 105 0.27 1.61 -13.21
N HIS A 106 -0.43 0.63 -12.67
CA HIS A 106 -0.10 -0.79 -12.74
C HIS A 106 -1.19 -1.57 -13.50
N THR A 107 -0.75 -2.53 -14.31
CA THR A 107 -1.61 -3.49 -15.03
C THR A 107 -1.17 -4.95 -14.83
N ASP A 108 -0.21 -5.20 -13.93
CA ASP A 108 0.44 -6.50 -13.70
C ASP A 108 -0.49 -7.59 -13.15
N LYS A 109 -1.66 -7.21 -12.60
CA LYS A 109 -2.61 -8.12 -11.94
C LYS A 109 -3.91 -8.34 -12.72
N GLY A 110 -3.91 -8.06 -14.03
CA GLY A 110 -5.11 -8.20 -14.88
C GLY A 110 -6.18 -7.14 -14.65
N ARG A 111 -5.95 -6.18 -13.75
CA ARG A 111 -6.80 -5.03 -13.48
C ARG A 111 -5.98 -3.76 -13.39
N LEU A 112 -6.63 -2.63 -13.64
CA LEU A 112 -6.03 -1.31 -13.45
C LEU A 112 -5.86 -1.00 -11.96
N GLU A 113 -4.66 -0.56 -11.58
CA GLU A 113 -4.39 0.05 -10.27
C GLU A 113 -3.68 1.40 -10.49
N LEU A 114 -4.25 2.48 -9.96
CA LEU A 114 -3.59 3.80 -9.92
C LEU A 114 -2.97 3.97 -8.53
N ASN A 115 -1.68 3.69 -8.42
CA ASN A 115 -0.93 3.82 -7.18
C ASN A 115 -0.50 5.27 -6.97
N PHE A 116 -0.46 5.72 -5.73
CA PHE A 116 -0.03 7.07 -5.37
C PHE A 116 0.99 7.06 -4.24
N VAL A 117 1.83 8.08 -4.22
CA VAL A 117 2.77 8.37 -3.14
C VAL A 117 2.79 9.88 -2.91
N PHE A 118 2.58 10.31 -1.66
CA PHE A 118 2.69 11.69 -1.21
C PHE A 118 3.79 11.82 -0.17
N ALA A 119 4.71 12.75 -0.34
CA ALA A 119 5.66 13.10 0.70
C ALA A 119 4.94 13.81 1.86
N LYS A 120 5.27 13.48 3.11
CA LYS A 120 4.64 14.10 4.29
C LYS A 120 5.34 15.40 4.72
N ILE A 121 5.59 16.28 3.76
CA ILE A 121 6.16 17.61 3.97
C ILE A 121 5.38 18.65 3.18
N ASP A 122 5.12 19.78 3.82
CA ASP A 122 4.59 20.98 3.20
C ASP A 122 5.75 21.76 2.57
N LEU A 123 5.79 21.83 1.25
CA LEU A 123 6.89 22.41 0.48
C LEU A 123 7.11 23.89 0.77
N GLN A 124 6.07 24.60 1.23
CA GLN A 124 6.20 26.03 1.55
C GLN A 124 6.81 26.26 2.93
N THR A 125 6.44 25.45 3.93
CA THR A 125 6.86 25.67 5.33
C THR A 125 7.98 24.77 5.79
N GLY A 126 8.28 23.70 5.05
CA GLY A 126 9.20 22.63 5.46
C GLY A 126 8.69 21.79 6.63
N LYS A 127 7.46 22.02 7.09
CA LYS A 127 6.87 21.29 8.22
C LYS A 127 6.26 19.98 7.76
N HIS A 128 6.13 19.05 8.71
CA HIS A 128 5.45 17.79 8.48
C HIS A 128 4.00 18.00 8.05
N LEU A 129 3.59 17.31 6.99
CA LEU A 129 2.24 17.34 6.42
C LEU A 129 1.54 16.00 6.66
N ASP A 130 0.42 16.02 7.39
CA ASP A 130 -0.37 14.82 7.63
C ASP A 130 -1.41 14.57 6.55
N VAL A 131 -0.94 13.99 5.44
CA VAL A 131 -1.72 13.75 4.20
C VAL A 131 -2.97 12.89 4.42
N TYR A 132 -2.88 11.82 5.22
CA TYR A 132 -4.00 10.94 5.51
C TYR A 132 -4.00 10.49 6.96
N GLN A 133 -5.14 10.66 7.61
CA GLN A 133 -5.43 10.15 8.94
C GLN A 133 -6.78 9.43 8.91
N GLN A 134 -6.76 8.11 9.11
CA GLN A 134 -7.95 7.27 8.96
C GLN A 134 -9.18 7.75 9.73
N ARG A 135 -9.00 8.19 11.00
CA ARG A 135 -10.12 8.69 11.81
C ARG A 135 -10.80 9.94 11.25
N ARG A 136 -10.04 10.80 10.57
CA ARG A 136 -10.49 12.09 10.06
C ARG A 136 -10.99 12.01 8.63
N ASP A 137 -10.34 11.19 7.81
CA ASP A 137 -10.43 11.30 6.35
C ASP A 137 -11.27 10.19 5.71
N VAL A 138 -11.48 9.05 6.39
CA VAL A 138 -12.17 7.87 5.82
C VAL A 138 -13.58 8.18 5.32
N ALA A 139 -14.37 8.95 6.07
CA ALA A 139 -15.74 9.29 5.68
C ALA A 139 -15.75 10.15 4.39
N ARG A 140 -14.86 11.16 4.33
CA ARG A 140 -14.73 12.04 3.17
C ARG A 140 -14.30 11.27 1.91
N LEU A 141 -13.30 10.40 2.03
CA LEU A 141 -12.83 9.60 0.92
C LEU A 141 -13.86 8.55 0.48
N ASN A 142 -14.67 8.02 1.39
CA ASN A 142 -15.79 7.15 1.03
C ASN A 142 -16.84 7.91 0.21
N TYR A 143 -17.23 9.12 0.63
CA TYR A 143 -18.16 9.93 -0.17
C TYR A 143 -17.60 10.31 -1.53
N TRP A 144 -16.34 10.74 -1.60
CA TRP A 144 -15.66 10.98 -2.87
C TRP A 144 -15.70 9.74 -3.76
N LYS A 145 -15.39 8.56 -3.22
CA LYS A 145 -15.42 7.29 -3.95
C LYS A 145 -16.81 7.01 -4.52
N GLU A 146 -17.88 7.13 -3.73
CA GLU A 146 -19.26 6.92 -4.20
C GLU A 146 -19.64 7.87 -5.35
N ILE A 147 -19.27 9.15 -5.23
CA ILE A 147 -19.50 10.15 -6.30
C ILE A 147 -18.77 9.73 -7.58
N GLN A 148 -17.51 9.30 -7.48
CA GLN A 148 -16.74 8.88 -8.67
C GLN A 148 -17.26 7.58 -9.28
N LEU A 149 -17.71 6.62 -8.45
CA LEU A 149 -18.35 5.40 -8.94
C LEU A 149 -19.56 5.74 -9.82
N GLN A 150 -20.44 6.63 -9.34
CA GLN A 150 -21.62 7.06 -10.09
C GLN A 150 -21.26 7.86 -11.34
N LYS A 151 -20.34 8.84 -11.22
CA LYS A 151 -19.94 9.72 -12.33
C LYS A 151 -19.33 8.95 -13.51
N HIS A 152 -18.53 7.93 -13.22
CA HIS A 152 -17.80 7.18 -14.24
C HIS A 152 -18.44 5.81 -14.57
N GLY A 153 -19.58 5.47 -13.95
CA GLY A 153 -20.25 4.18 -14.19
C GLY A 153 -19.46 2.97 -13.70
N LEU A 154 -18.62 3.16 -12.68
CA LEU A 154 -17.69 2.14 -12.19
C LEU A 154 -18.42 1.11 -11.33
N SER A 155 -17.92 -0.11 -11.33
CA SER A 155 -18.43 -1.22 -10.55
C SER A 155 -18.16 -0.99 -9.05
N ASP A 156 -19.23 -1.06 -8.23
CA ASP A 156 -19.10 -1.00 -6.77
C ASP A 156 -18.64 -2.36 -6.22
N PRO A 157 -17.44 -2.46 -5.61
CA PRO A 157 -16.96 -3.70 -5.00
C PRO A 157 -17.84 -4.21 -3.84
N ASN A 158 -18.71 -3.37 -3.27
CA ASN A 158 -19.66 -3.76 -2.23
C ASN A 158 -21.07 -4.07 -2.75
N ALA A 159 -21.28 -4.04 -4.08
CA ALA A 159 -22.57 -4.39 -4.65
C ALA A 159 -22.95 -5.85 -4.28
N PRO A 160 -24.24 -6.18 -4.12
CA PRO A 160 -24.67 -7.54 -3.78
C PRO A 160 -24.14 -8.62 -4.74
N LYS A 161 -23.99 -8.29 -6.02
CA LYS A 161 -23.38 -9.16 -7.05
C LYS A 161 -21.91 -9.52 -6.79
N HIS A 162 -21.23 -8.80 -5.91
CA HIS A 162 -19.84 -9.01 -5.49
C HIS A 162 -19.74 -9.48 -4.04
N GLU A 163 -20.86 -9.66 -3.34
CA GLU A 163 -20.86 -10.37 -2.08
C GLU A 163 -20.27 -11.75 -2.33
N ARG A 164 -19.19 -12.06 -1.60
CA ARG A 164 -18.69 -13.42 -1.58
C ARG A 164 -19.79 -14.26 -0.92
N ASP A 165 -20.38 -15.19 -1.67
CA ASP A 165 -21.34 -16.19 -1.16
C ASP A 165 -20.84 -16.93 0.10
N PHE A 166 -19.52 -16.86 0.35
CA PHE A 166 -18.90 -17.32 1.57
C PHE A 166 -18.13 -16.18 2.21
N LEU A 167 -18.67 -15.66 3.33
CA LEU A 167 -17.83 -15.16 4.39
C LEU A 167 -16.89 -16.32 4.76
N ILE A 168 -15.66 -16.30 4.24
CA ILE A 168 -14.56 -17.00 4.90
C ILE A 168 -14.32 -16.21 6.19
N THR A 169 -15.22 -16.36 7.17
CA THR A 169 -14.81 -16.46 8.56
C THR A 169 -13.58 -17.37 8.53
N PRO A 170 -12.41 -16.95 9.07
CA PRO A 170 -11.30 -17.88 9.18
C PRO A 170 -11.88 -19.13 9.82
N PHE A 171 -11.85 -20.26 9.11
CA PHE A 171 -12.44 -21.51 9.56
C PHE A 171 -11.88 -21.78 10.96
N LYS A 172 -12.64 -21.43 12.00
CA LYS A 172 -12.46 -21.98 13.32
C LYS A 172 -13.04 -23.36 13.19
N LYS A 173 -12.19 -24.36 13.32
CA LYS A 173 -12.68 -25.72 13.52
C LYS A 173 -13.58 -25.74 14.76
N PRO A 174 -14.43 -26.76 14.93
CA PRO A 174 -15.26 -26.92 16.13
C PRO A 174 -14.47 -26.85 17.46
N ASP A 175 -13.17 -27.16 17.42
CA ASP A 175 -12.23 -27.08 18.55
C ASP A 175 -11.66 -25.66 18.82
N GLY A 176 -12.04 -24.65 18.02
CA GLY A 176 -11.60 -23.26 18.15
C GLY A 176 -10.23 -22.93 17.52
N SER A 177 -9.54 -23.92 16.93
CA SER A 177 -8.23 -23.72 16.29
C SER A 177 -8.34 -23.08 14.90
N THR A 178 -7.33 -22.28 14.56
CA THR A 178 -7.14 -21.64 13.25
C THR A 178 -6.15 -22.44 12.39
N PRO A 179 -6.13 -22.26 11.06
CA PRO A 179 -5.15 -22.91 10.19
C PRO A 179 -3.68 -22.63 10.57
N HIS A 180 -3.43 -21.49 11.21
CA HIS A 180 -2.09 -21.08 11.67
C HIS A 180 -1.64 -21.84 12.94
N ASP A 181 -2.59 -22.43 13.69
CA ASP A 181 -2.29 -23.24 14.87
C ASP A 181 -1.72 -24.63 14.52
N LYS A 182 -2.01 -25.15 13.31
CA LYS A 182 -1.48 -26.45 12.84
C LYS A 182 0.04 -26.53 12.87
N PHE A 183 0.73 -25.41 12.62
CA PHE A 183 2.20 -25.38 12.57
C PHE A 183 2.83 -24.94 13.88
N LYS A 184 2.05 -24.62 14.92
CA LYS A 184 2.58 -24.11 16.18
C LYS A 184 3.36 -25.21 16.93
N GLN A 185 2.79 -26.40 17.03
CA GLN A 185 3.47 -27.56 17.63
C GLN A 185 4.70 -27.97 16.83
N GLN A 186 4.61 -28.07 15.51
CA GLN A 186 5.75 -28.42 14.65
C GLN A 186 6.89 -27.39 14.75
N LYS A 187 6.56 -26.09 14.84
CA LYS A 187 7.57 -25.04 15.06
C LYS A 187 8.24 -25.17 16.42
N GLU A 188 7.48 -25.49 17.46
CA GLU A 188 8.00 -25.69 18.80
C GLU A 188 8.92 -26.93 18.86
N GLU A 189 8.52 -28.04 18.25
CA GLU A 189 9.34 -29.24 18.14
C GLU A 189 10.65 -28.99 17.39
N ILE A 190 10.59 -28.28 16.26
CA ILE A 190 11.78 -27.86 15.51
C ILE A 190 12.66 -26.96 16.38
N HIS A 191 12.07 -26.02 17.12
CA HIS A 191 12.80 -25.12 18.01
C HIS A 191 13.50 -25.87 19.14
N GLN A 192 12.82 -26.80 19.81
CA GLN A 192 13.40 -27.61 20.88
C GLN A 192 14.51 -28.53 20.38
N TYR A 193 14.32 -29.14 19.20
CA TYR A 193 15.34 -29.97 18.57
C TYR A 193 16.61 -29.16 18.25
N ILE A 194 16.46 -28.02 17.58
CA ILE A 194 17.60 -27.16 17.23
C ILE A 194 18.30 -26.65 18.50
N SER A 195 17.56 -26.17 19.50
CA SER A 195 18.15 -25.71 20.77
C SER A 195 18.91 -26.83 21.51
N GLY A 196 18.38 -28.05 21.49
CA GLY A 196 19.04 -29.23 22.05
C GLY A 196 20.33 -29.60 21.31
N SER A 197 20.32 -29.56 19.98
CA SER A 197 21.49 -29.83 19.14
C SER A 197 22.57 -28.76 19.26
N ILE A 198 22.20 -27.49 19.42
CA ILE A 198 23.15 -26.41 19.73
C ILE A 198 23.81 -26.66 21.10
N THR A 199 23.04 -27.05 22.10
CA THR A 199 23.54 -27.30 23.47
C THR A 199 24.51 -28.49 23.52
N LYS A 200 24.31 -29.49 22.66
CA LYS A 200 25.20 -30.66 22.51
C LYS A 200 26.43 -30.38 21.63
N GLY A 201 26.46 -29.26 20.90
CA GLY A 201 27.53 -28.88 19.99
C GLY A 201 27.42 -29.47 18.58
N ASP A 202 26.31 -30.13 18.25
CA ASP A 202 26.08 -30.79 16.95
C ASP A 202 25.71 -29.78 15.84
N VAL A 203 25.17 -28.62 16.22
CA VAL A 203 24.83 -27.52 15.32
C VAL A 203 25.55 -26.28 15.79
N THR A 204 26.47 -25.77 14.98
CA THR A 204 27.27 -24.58 15.31
C THR A 204 27.01 -23.42 14.35
N ASN A 205 26.44 -23.71 13.18
CA ASN A 205 26.11 -22.72 12.16
C ASN A 205 24.80 -23.07 11.42
N ALA A 206 24.27 -22.11 10.66
CA ALA A 206 22.99 -22.26 9.96
C ALA A 206 23.03 -23.24 8.77
N SER A 207 24.22 -23.55 8.23
CA SER A 207 24.40 -24.55 7.18
C SER A 207 24.23 -25.98 7.70
N ASP A 208 24.48 -26.23 8.99
CA ASP A 208 24.34 -27.55 9.61
C ASP A 208 22.87 -28.02 9.70
N VAL A 209 21.92 -27.09 9.57
CA VAL A 209 20.46 -27.35 9.69
C VAL A 209 19.77 -27.51 8.33
N LYS A 210 20.42 -27.11 7.23
CA LYS A 210 19.84 -27.17 5.88
C LYS A 210 20.31 -28.44 5.17
N ARG A 211 19.37 -29.35 4.88
CA ARG A 211 19.58 -30.47 3.96
C ARG A 211 19.04 -30.13 2.58
#